data_AF-A0A2S9G2T8-F1
#
_entry.id   AF-A0A2S9G2T8-F1
#
_cell.length_a   1.000
_cell.length_b   1.000
_cell.length_c   1.000
_cell.angle_alpha   90.00
_cell.angle_beta   90.00
_cell.angle_gamma   90.00
#
_symmetry.space_group_name_H-M   'P 1'
#
loop_
_entity.id
_entity.type
_entity.pdbx_description
1 polymer ?
#
loop_
_entity_poly.entity_id
_entity_poly.type
_entity_poly.pdbx_seq_one_letter_code
_entity_poly.pdbx_strand_id
1 'polypeptide(L)'
;LNDDEMASLRRLIGGSGTDVASRLGLPPGDDSDGPRAAFAAAQRWRRRADHPLNDPFTARACRAAVRSAEAIIAEYARSRR
;
A
#
# COMPACT_ATOMS: atom_id res chain seq x y z
N LEU A 1 -0.22 -14.17 5.90
CA LEU A 1 -0.48 -12.76 6.29
C LEU A 1 -1.36 -12.81 7.53
N ASN A 2 -1.12 -11.99 8.53
CA ASN A 2 -2.07 -11.85 9.64
C ASN A 2 -3.31 -11.02 9.21
N ASP A 3 -4.31 -10.90 10.07
CA ASP A 3 -5.57 -10.23 9.73
C ASP A 3 -5.38 -8.74 9.41
N ASP A 4 -4.51 -8.05 10.16
CA ASP A 4 -4.19 -6.63 9.93
C ASP A 4 -3.47 -6.42 8.60
N GLU A 5 -2.54 -7.30 8.26
CA GLU A 5 -1.85 -7.32 6.97
C GLU A 5 -2.84 -7.56 5.83
N MET A 6 -3.77 -8.51 6.00
CA MET A 6 -4.83 -8.79 5.02
C MET A 6 -5.75 -7.58 4.82
N ALA A 7 -6.16 -6.92 5.90
CA ALA A 7 -6.96 -5.70 5.84
C ALA A 7 -6.20 -4.55 5.17
N SER A 8 -4.92 -4.37 5.50
CA SER A 8 -4.07 -3.37 4.85
C SER A 8 -3.85 -3.66 3.36
N LEU A 9 -3.63 -4.92 2.98
CA LEU A 9 -3.46 -5.34 1.59
C LEU A 9 -4.71 -5.04 0.76
N ARG A 10 -5.89 -5.42 1.27
CA ARG A 10 -7.18 -5.20 0.62
C ARG A 10 -7.44 -3.71 0.41
N ARG A 11 -7.25 -2.88 1.44
CA ARG A 11 -7.39 -1.42 1.32
C ARG A 11 -6.44 -0.85 0.28
N LEU A 12 -5.15 -1.20 0.35
CA LEU A 12 -4.12 -0.61 -0.51
C LEU A 12 -4.33 -0.94 -2.00
N ILE A 13 -4.76 -2.16 -2.31
CA ILE A 13 -5.08 -2.59 -3.69
C ILE A 13 -6.37 -1.91 -4.22
N GLY A 14 -7.19 -1.32 -3.34
CA GLY A 14 -8.43 -0.64 -3.71
C GLY A 14 -9.69 -1.48 -3.48
N GLY A 15 -9.60 -2.57 -2.71
CA GLY A 15 -10.74 -3.43 -2.36
C GLY A 15 -11.72 -2.84 -1.35
N SER A 16 -11.52 -1.58 -0.93
CA SER A 16 -12.37 -0.89 0.06
C SER A 16 -12.61 0.59 -0.28
N GLY A 17 -12.23 1.05 -1.47
CA GLY A 17 -12.29 2.45 -1.87
C GLY A 17 -11.11 2.87 -2.77
N THR A 18 -11.24 4.00 -3.44
CA THR A 18 -10.21 4.55 -4.35
C THR A 18 -9.47 5.75 -3.77
N ASP A 19 -9.97 6.36 -2.69
CA ASP A 19 -9.34 7.52 -2.07
C ASP A 19 -8.00 7.16 -1.43
N VAL A 20 -7.01 8.03 -1.58
CA VAL A 20 -5.62 7.73 -1.21
C VAL A 20 -5.47 7.53 0.31
N ALA A 21 -6.11 8.37 1.13
CA ALA A 21 -6.02 8.29 2.59
C ALA A 21 -6.56 6.94 3.11
N SER A 22 -7.74 6.49 2.68
CA SER A 22 -8.31 5.21 3.10
C SER A 22 -7.51 4.02 2.59
N ARG A 23 -6.92 4.11 1.39
CA ARG A 23 -6.03 3.07 0.84
C ARG A 23 -4.75 2.92 1.66
N LEU A 24 -4.22 4.01 2.20
CA LEU A 24 -3.07 4.00 3.12
C LEU A 24 -3.46 3.66 4.56
N GLY A 25 -4.74 3.78 4.89
CA GLY A 25 -5.26 3.58 6.23
C GLY A 25 -5.02 4.76 7.16
N LEU A 26 -4.90 5.96 6.59
CA LEU A 26 -4.79 7.20 7.33
C LEU A 26 -6.18 7.68 7.77
N PRO A 27 -6.27 8.43 8.89
CA PRO A 27 -7.48 9.15 9.26
C PRO A 27 -7.91 10.11 8.14
N PRO A 28 -9.22 10.31 7.93
CA PRO A 28 -9.71 11.31 6.99
C PRO A 28 -9.23 12.70 7.40
N GLY A 29 -8.66 13.45 6.45
CA GLY A 29 -8.16 14.81 6.67
C GLY A 29 -6.70 14.92 7.10
N ASP A 30 -5.98 13.81 7.30
CA ASP A 30 -4.52 13.82 7.53
C ASP A 30 -3.74 13.49 6.25
N ASP A 31 -3.71 14.46 5.34
CA ASP A 31 -2.99 14.34 4.06
C ASP A 31 -1.49 14.61 4.20
N SER A 32 -1.04 15.14 5.34
CA SER A 32 0.33 15.60 5.55
C SER A 32 1.33 14.45 5.56
N ASP A 33 0.94 13.29 6.12
CA ASP A 33 1.78 12.09 6.19
C ASP A 33 1.64 11.18 4.95
N GLY A 34 0.75 11.52 4.02
CA GLY A 34 0.41 10.73 2.83
C GLY A 34 1.63 10.20 2.04
N PRO A 35 2.57 11.05 1.60
CA PRO A 35 3.76 10.61 0.86
C PRO A 35 4.65 9.65 1.66
N ARG A 36 4.85 9.92 2.96
CA ARG A 36 5.68 9.11 3.84
C ARG A 36 5.00 7.77 4.13
N ALA A 37 3.69 7.77 4.40
CA ALA A 37 2.88 6.58 4.58
C ALA A 37 2.87 5.69 3.32
N ALA A 38 2.76 6.28 2.13
CA ALA A 38 2.83 5.55 0.86
C ALA A 38 4.18 4.88 0.65
N PHE A 39 5.28 5.59 0.93
CA PHE A 39 6.63 5.00 0.86
C PHE A 39 6.83 3.88 1.89
N ALA A 40 6.37 4.07 3.13
CA ALA A 40 6.43 3.05 4.18
C ALA A 40 5.64 1.79 3.79
N ALA A 41 4.46 1.96 3.20
CA ALA A 41 3.65 0.85 2.68
C ALA A 41 4.38 0.09 1.56
N ALA A 42 4.97 0.80 0.58
CA ALA A 42 5.73 0.17 -0.51
C ALA A 42 6.90 -0.67 0.02
N GLN A 43 7.67 -0.13 0.96
CA GLN A 43 8.81 -0.84 1.57
C GLN A 43 8.37 -2.07 2.37
N ARG A 44 7.31 -1.94 3.18
CA ARG A 44 6.75 -3.05 3.95
C ARG A 44 6.32 -4.19 3.02
N TRP A 45 5.54 -3.88 2.00
CA TRP A 45 5.02 -4.88 1.07
C TRP A 45 6.10 -5.49 0.18
N ARG A 46 7.17 -4.75 -0.14
CA ARG A 46 8.33 -5.30 -0.85
C ARG A 46 9.06 -6.34 -0.01
N ARG A 47 9.42 -6.01 1.23
CA ARG A 47 9.99 -6.98 2.18
C ARG A 47 9.09 -8.20 2.34
N ARG A 48 7.77 -7.98 2.41
CA ARG A 48 6.80 -9.06 2.56
C ARG A 48 6.68 -9.91 1.31
N ALA A 49 6.84 -9.35 0.10
CA ALA A 49 6.82 -10.07 -1.17
C ALA A 49 8.06 -10.95 -1.37
N ASP A 50 9.22 -10.46 -0.93
CA ASP A 50 10.52 -11.14 -1.07
C ASP A 50 10.75 -12.23 0.00
N HIS A 51 9.79 -12.43 0.92
CA HIS A 51 9.91 -13.39 1.99
C HIS A 51 9.94 -14.84 1.45
N PRO A 52 10.95 -15.67 1.82
CA PRO A 52 11.16 -16.99 1.21
C PRO A 52 10.05 -18.01 1.51
N LEU A 53 9.31 -17.83 2.61
CA LEU A 53 8.18 -18.70 2.98
C LEU A 53 6.88 -18.35 2.25
N ASN A 54 6.89 -17.43 1.29
CA ASN A 54 5.70 -17.14 0.52
C ASN A 54 5.46 -18.18 -0.56
N ASP A 55 4.23 -18.67 -0.61
CA ASP A 55 3.73 -19.28 -1.82
C ASP A 55 3.66 -18.23 -2.97
N PRO A 56 3.61 -18.69 -4.24
CA PRO A 56 3.55 -17.79 -5.40
C PRO A 56 2.36 -16.82 -5.40
N PHE A 57 1.21 -17.22 -4.85
CA PHE A 57 0.01 -16.41 -4.79
C PHE A 57 0.18 -15.27 -3.78
N THR A 58 0.64 -15.57 -2.57
CA THR A 58 0.96 -14.59 -1.53
C THR A 58 2.00 -13.58 -2.02
N ALA A 59 3.05 -14.06 -2.69
CA ALA A 59 4.07 -13.18 -3.27
C ALA A 59 3.50 -12.25 -4.35
N ARG A 60 2.61 -12.76 -5.22
CA ARG A 60 1.92 -11.94 -6.24
C ARG A 60 1.01 -10.90 -5.62
N ALA A 61 0.25 -11.25 -4.58
CA ALA A 61 -0.62 -10.31 -3.87
C ALA A 61 0.20 -9.19 -3.20
N CYS A 62 1.32 -9.53 -2.55
CA CYS A 62 2.22 -8.54 -1.97
C CYS A 62 2.83 -7.61 -3.04
N ARG A 63 3.22 -8.15 -4.20
CA ARG A 63 3.68 -7.31 -5.33
C ARG A 63 2.60 -6.38 -5.85
N ALA A 64 1.34 -6.82 -5.89
CA ALA A 64 0.22 -5.96 -6.27
C ALA A 64 0.10 -4.77 -5.28
N ALA A 65 0.20 -5.03 -3.98
CA ALA A 65 0.22 -4.00 -2.95
C ALA A 65 1.40 -3.02 -3.11
N VAL A 66 2.61 -3.49 -3.47
CA VAL A 66 3.76 -2.62 -3.79
C VAL A 66 3.42 -1.68 -4.95
N ARG A 67 2.92 -2.21 -6.07
CA ARG A 67 2.57 -1.41 -7.26
C ARG A 67 1.46 -0.40 -6.96
N SER A 68 0.50 -0.76 -6.11
CA SER A 68 -0.53 0.16 -5.64
C SER A 68 0.02 1.30 -4.80
N ALA A 69 0.95 1.03 -3.86
CA ALA A 69 1.62 2.08 -3.10
C ALA A 69 2.49 2.99 -4.00
N GLU A 70 3.21 2.42 -4.97
CA GLU A 70 3.99 3.18 -5.94
C GLU A 70 3.12 4.10 -6.80
N ALA A 71 1.92 3.66 -7.19
CA ALA A 71 0.97 4.50 -7.92
C ALA A 71 0.52 5.71 -7.08
N ILE A 72 0.29 5.50 -5.78
CA ILE A 72 -0.03 6.59 -4.83
C ILE A 72 1.15 7.55 -4.68
N ILE A 73 2.39 7.05 -4.58
CA ILE A 73 3.59 7.91 -4.55
C ILE A 73 3.66 8.78 -5.82
N ALA A 74 3.40 8.18 -6.99
CA ALA A 74 3.38 8.90 -8.25
C ALA A 74 2.23 9.93 -8.34
N GLU A 75 1.11 9.70 -7.67
CA GLU A 75 0.02 10.66 -7.54
C GLU A 75 0.45 11.88 -6.71
N TYR A 76 0.98 11.68 -5.50
CA TYR A 76 1.52 12.78 -4.69
C TYR A 76 2.63 13.56 -5.41
N ALA A 77 3.50 12.89 -6.18
CA ALA A 77 4.54 13.54 -6.96
C ALA A 77 3.99 14.39 -8.12
N ARG A 78 2.82 14.06 -8.66
CA ARG A 78 2.13 14.85 -9.69
C ARG A 78 1.42 16.05 -9.09
N SER A 79 0.76 15.90 -7.94
CA SER A 79 0.00 16.97 -7.27
C SER A 79 0.87 18.10 -6.71
N ARG A 80 2.18 17.89 -6.62
CA ARG A 80 3.16 18.88 -6.13
C ARG A 80 3.76 19.76 -7.24
N ARG A 81 3.38 19.53 -8.50
CA ARG A 81 3.85 20.29 -9.67
C ARG A 81 2.93 21.43 -10.03
#